data_AF-A0A2N5P9Q9-F1
#
_entry.id   AF-A0A2N5P9Q9-F1
#
_cell.length_a   1.000
_cell.length_b   1.000
_cell.length_c   1.000
_cell.angle_alpha   90.00
_cell.angle_beta   90.00
_cell.angle_gamma   90.00
#
_symmetry.space_group_name_H-M   'P 1'
#
loop_
_entity.id
_entity.type
_entity.pdbx_description
1 polymer ?
#
loop_
_entity_poly.entity_id
_entity_poly.type
_entity_poly.pdbx_seq_one_letter_code
_entity_poly.pdbx_strand_id
1 'polypeptide(L)'
;MNIEKVYQMEFGKIYPLLVNKATKKGRRQDEVNTVITWLTGYKTQDIESAVEQSISYGEFFRNAPKPNPDRMLIKGTVCGVHVEEIQEPLMREIRYLDKLVDELTKGKPMHVILRNSEKKTYQFQAVIEPVPDKGGAYVRFPYDIRKEFGKGRVKAEITFDGKPYCGSIVNMGVKNPDGSICYIIGIRKEIRNKIGKQPGDQVTVTVKEV
;
A
#
# COMPACT_ATOMS: atom_id res chain seq x y z
N MET A 1 -22.28 -1.51 -17.87
CA MET A 1 -21.30 -2.39 -18.55
C MET A 1 -21.79 -3.81 -18.36
N ASN A 2 -22.09 -4.55 -19.43
CA ASN A 2 -22.58 -5.93 -19.28
C ASN A 2 -21.41 -6.79 -18.78
N ILE A 3 -21.57 -7.41 -17.61
CA ILE A 3 -20.54 -8.18 -16.90
C ILE A 3 -20.03 -9.32 -17.80
N GLU A 4 -20.92 -9.98 -18.55
CA GLU A 4 -20.55 -11.06 -19.46
C GLU A 4 -19.62 -10.61 -20.59
N LYS A 5 -19.76 -9.36 -21.07
CA LYS A 5 -18.87 -8.83 -22.12
C LYS A 5 -17.43 -8.71 -21.64
N VAL A 6 -17.22 -8.46 -20.35
CA VAL A 6 -15.86 -8.36 -19.78
C VAL A 6 -15.19 -9.72 -19.78
N TYR A 7 -15.95 -10.79 -19.52
CA TYR A 7 -15.41 -12.15 -19.41
C TYR A 7 -14.99 -12.72 -20.76
N GLN A 8 -15.69 -12.34 -21.82
CA GLN A 8 -15.44 -12.81 -23.18
C GLN A 8 -14.33 -12.05 -23.90
N MET A 9 -13.74 -11.01 -23.29
CA MET A 9 -12.58 -10.33 -23.87
C MET A 9 -11.39 -11.28 -23.88
N GLU A 10 -10.59 -11.29 -24.95
CA GLU A 10 -9.37 -12.09 -25.01
C GLU A 10 -8.32 -11.57 -24.03
N PHE A 11 -7.74 -12.46 -23.22
CA PHE A 11 -6.69 -12.08 -22.28
C PHE A 11 -5.47 -11.48 -23.00
N GLY A 12 -5.11 -12.04 -24.17
CA GLY A 12 -4.04 -11.51 -25.02
C GLY A 12 -4.24 -10.06 -25.50
N LYS A 13 -5.48 -9.56 -25.55
CA LYS A 13 -5.79 -8.15 -25.83
C LYS A 13 -5.77 -7.28 -24.57
N ILE A 14 -6.12 -7.85 -23.42
CA ILE A 14 -6.17 -7.14 -22.14
C ILE A 14 -4.78 -6.97 -21.52
N TYR A 15 -3.95 -8.00 -21.55
CA TYR A 15 -2.62 -7.99 -20.94
C TYR A 15 -1.73 -6.83 -21.44
N PRO A 16 -1.60 -6.57 -22.76
CA PRO A 16 -0.82 -5.42 -23.24
C PRO A 16 -1.37 -4.08 -22.73
N LEU A 17 -2.68 -3.94 -22.52
CA LEU A 17 -3.27 -2.73 -21.95
C LEU A 17 -2.87 -2.52 -20.49
N LEU A 18 -2.82 -3.60 -19.70
CA LEU A 18 -2.34 -3.56 -18.31
C LEU A 18 -0.87 -3.16 -18.25
N VAL A 19 -0.02 -3.80 -19.07
CA VAL A 19 1.41 -3.48 -19.17
C VAL A 19 1.61 -2.03 -19.59
N ASN A 20 0.96 -1.58 -20.67
CA ASN A 20 1.07 -0.21 -21.15
C ASN A 20 0.60 0.82 -20.13
N LYS A 21 -0.44 0.51 -19.34
CA LYS A 21 -0.90 1.39 -18.27
C LYS A 21 0.17 1.57 -17.19
N ALA A 22 0.86 0.48 -16.81
CA ALA A 22 1.94 0.50 -15.84
C ALA A 22 3.18 1.22 -16.38
N THR A 23 3.65 0.88 -17.59
CA THR A 23 4.87 1.45 -18.18
C THR A 23 4.76 2.95 -18.43
N LYS A 24 3.58 3.46 -18.79
CA LYS A 24 3.29 4.91 -18.86
C LYS A 24 3.49 5.65 -17.53
N LYS A 25 3.59 4.94 -16.42
CA LYS A 25 3.85 5.49 -15.07
C LYS A 25 5.23 5.11 -14.53
N GLY A 26 6.17 4.73 -15.40
CA GLY A 26 7.54 4.40 -15.03
C GLY A 26 7.71 3.04 -14.36
N ARG A 27 6.71 2.16 -14.48
CA ARG A 27 6.74 0.77 -14.00
C ARG A 27 7.18 -0.17 -15.10
N ARG A 28 7.45 -1.42 -14.77
CA ARG A 28 7.94 -2.42 -15.72
C ARG A 28 6.96 -3.58 -15.93
N GLN A 29 7.12 -4.31 -17.03
CA GLN A 29 6.31 -5.48 -17.35
C GLN A 29 6.49 -6.61 -16.34
N ASP A 30 7.70 -6.84 -15.85
CA ASP A 30 7.98 -7.86 -14.82
C ASP A 30 7.27 -7.55 -13.49
N GLU A 31 7.06 -6.28 -13.15
CA GLU A 31 6.24 -5.89 -12.01
C GLU A 31 4.76 -6.26 -12.21
N VAL A 32 4.22 -6.10 -13.42
CA VAL A 32 2.86 -6.54 -13.76
C VAL A 32 2.75 -8.06 -13.70
N ASN A 33 3.73 -8.79 -14.25
CA ASN A 33 3.78 -10.25 -14.18
C ASN A 33 3.84 -10.72 -12.73
N THR A 34 4.64 -10.08 -11.89
CA THR A 34 4.74 -10.38 -10.45
C THR A 34 3.38 -10.24 -9.76
N VAL A 35 2.63 -9.17 -10.07
CA VAL A 35 1.28 -8.96 -9.54
C VAL A 35 0.31 -10.05 -9.99
N ILE A 36 0.31 -10.40 -11.28
CA ILE A 36 -0.56 -11.45 -11.82
C ILE A 36 -0.21 -12.81 -11.21
N THR A 37 1.08 -13.15 -11.15
CA THR A 37 1.60 -14.37 -10.50
C THR A 37 1.17 -14.44 -9.05
N TRP A 38 1.35 -13.36 -8.29
CA TRP A 38 0.95 -13.31 -6.88
C TRP A 38 -0.56 -13.49 -6.71
N LEU A 39 -1.39 -12.93 -7.60
CA LEU A 39 -2.84 -13.03 -7.49
C LEU A 39 -3.36 -14.44 -7.84
N THR A 40 -2.86 -15.02 -8.93
CA THR A 40 -3.45 -16.20 -9.60
C THR A 40 -2.68 -17.49 -9.36
N GLY A 41 -1.39 -17.41 -9.00
CA GLY A 41 -0.48 -18.54 -8.92
C GLY A 41 0.16 -18.96 -10.24
N TYR A 42 -0.15 -18.29 -11.36
CA TYR A 42 0.53 -18.54 -12.63
C TYR A 42 2.01 -18.14 -12.56
N LYS A 43 2.90 -18.89 -13.21
CA LYS A 43 4.26 -18.44 -13.47
C LYS A 43 4.26 -17.47 -14.65
N THR A 44 5.34 -16.69 -14.79
CA THR A 44 5.50 -15.76 -15.92
C THR A 44 5.33 -16.44 -17.28
N GLN A 45 5.89 -17.64 -17.44
CA GLN A 45 5.75 -18.43 -18.68
C GLN A 45 4.30 -18.84 -18.97
N ASP A 46 3.51 -19.14 -17.93
CA ASP A 46 2.10 -19.50 -18.09
C ASP A 46 1.28 -18.28 -18.51
N ILE A 47 1.62 -17.08 -17.98
CA ILE A 47 0.99 -15.82 -18.37
C ILE A 47 1.30 -15.51 -19.84
N GLU A 48 2.55 -15.64 -20.27
CA GLU A 48 2.96 -15.42 -21.66
C GLU A 48 2.26 -16.41 -22.61
N SER A 49 2.19 -17.69 -22.23
CA SER A 49 1.45 -18.70 -22.98
C SER A 49 -0.04 -18.35 -23.10
N ALA A 50 -0.65 -17.87 -22.00
CA ALA A 50 -2.04 -17.43 -21.98
C ALA A 50 -2.30 -16.17 -22.83
N VAL A 51 -1.30 -15.33 -23.07
CA VAL A 51 -1.39 -14.15 -23.95
C VAL A 51 -1.41 -14.56 -25.42
N GLU A 52 -0.64 -15.58 -25.78
CA GLU A 52 -0.58 -16.11 -27.15
C GLU A 52 -1.79 -16.98 -27.49
N GLN A 53 -2.36 -17.66 -26.49
CA GLN A 53 -3.60 -18.42 -26.63
C GLN A 53 -4.81 -17.48 -26.69
N SER A 54 -5.79 -17.81 -27.53
CA SER A 54 -7.07 -17.08 -27.60
C SER A 54 -8.01 -17.41 -26.43
N ILE A 55 -7.49 -17.49 -25.20
CA ILE A 55 -8.32 -17.72 -24.01
C ILE A 55 -9.08 -16.45 -23.63
N SER A 56 -10.30 -16.62 -23.16
CA SER A 56 -11.09 -15.52 -22.63
C SER A 56 -10.54 -15.07 -21.26
N TYR A 57 -10.79 -13.81 -20.91
CA TYR A 57 -10.34 -13.24 -19.65
C TYR A 57 -11.02 -13.93 -18.46
N GLY A 58 -12.27 -14.37 -18.63
CA GLY A 58 -12.96 -15.19 -17.65
C GLY A 58 -12.30 -16.55 -17.46
N GLU A 59 -11.91 -17.25 -18.53
CA GLU A 59 -11.20 -18.53 -18.44
C GLU A 59 -9.83 -18.38 -17.79
N PHE A 60 -9.08 -17.32 -18.11
CA PHE A 60 -7.80 -17.03 -17.46
C PHE A 60 -7.91 -17.05 -15.92
N PHE A 61 -8.93 -16.39 -15.36
CA PHE A 61 -9.13 -16.39 -13.90
C PHE A 61 -9.73 -17.70 -13.37
N ARG A 62 -10.63 -18.36 -14.11
CA ARG A 62 -11.17 -19.67 -13.69
C ARG A 62 -10.09 -20.75 -13.65
N ASN A 63 -9.10 -20.65 -14.54
CA ASN A 63 -7.98 -21.61 -14.65
C ASN A 63 -6.78 -21.24 -13.78
N ALA A 64 -6.90 -20.22 -12.92
CA ALA A 64 -5.85 -19.78 -12.02
C ALA A 64 -5.36 -20.95 -11.13
N PRO A 65 -4.06 -21.37 -11.20
CA PRO A 65 -3.61 -22.61 -10.58
C PRO A 65 -3.68 -22.61 -9.05
N LYS A 66 -3.38 -21.46 -8.43
CA LYS A 66 -3.34 -21.32 -6.98
C LYS A 66 -3.59 -19.86 -6.59
N PRO A 67 -4.86 -19.42 -6.58
CA PRO A 67 -5.20 -18.07 -6.16
C PRO A 67 -4.72 -17.81 -4.73
N ASN A 68 -4.01 -16.70 -4.53
CA ASN A 68 -3.41 -16.41 -3.23
C ASN A 68 -4.48 -16.09 -2.18
N PRO A 69 -4.47 -16.68 -0.97
CA PRO A 69 -5.44 -16.38 0.08
C PRO A 69 -5.44 -14.89 0.49
N ASP A 70 -4.28 -14.23 0.47
CA ASP A 70 -4.13 -12.82 0.86
C ASP A 70 -4.79 -11.85 -0.14
N ARG A 71 -5.24 -12.32 -1.30
CA ARG A 71 -6.03 -11.49 -2.23
C ARG A 71 -7.33 -10.98 -1.60
N MET A 72 -7.86 -11.66 -0.58
CA MET A 72 -9.01 -11.20 0.20
C MET A 72 -8.73 -9.93 1.02
N LEU A 73 -7.44 -9.57 1.20
CA LEU A 73 -7.03 -8.32 1.84
C LEU A 73 -7.03 -7.13 0.87
N ILE A 74 -7.28 -7.34 -0.43
CA ILE A 74 -7.40 -6.27 -1.41
C ILE A 74 -8.73 -5.53 -1.17
N LYS A 75 -8.64 -4.23 -0.89
CA LYS A 75 -9.77 -3.37 -0.54
C LYS A 75 -9.72 -2.02 -1.22
N GLY A 76 -10.87 -1.34 -1.22
CA GLY A 76 -11.04 0.03 -1.70
C GLY A 76 -11.52 0.10 -3.14
N THR A 77 -11.56 1.31 -3.67
CA THR A 77 -12.23 1.57 -4.95
C THR A 77 -11.29 1.37 -6.14
N VAL A 78 -11.82 0.79 -7.22
CA VAL A 78 -11.22 0.77 -8.57
C VAL A 78 -12.33 0.80 -9.62
N CYS A 79 -12.12 1.48 -10.75
CA CYS A 79 -13.13 1.60 -11.81
C CYS A 79 -14.53 2.05 -11.31
N GLY A 80 -14.58 2.86 -10.25
CA GLY A 80 -15.83 3.38 -9.67
C GLY A 80 -16.57 2.44 -8.71
N VAL A 81 -16.02 1.25 -8.38
CA VAL A 81 -16.65 0.27 -7.49
C VAL A 81 -15.72 -0.13 -6.33
N HIS A 82 -16.29 -0.48 -5.17
CA HIS A 82 -15.56 -1.08 -4.04
C HIS A 82 -15.38 -2.57 -4.27
N VAL A 83 -14.12 -3.04 -4.31
CA VAL A 83 -13.82 -4.44 -4.69
C VAL A 83 -14.37 -5.46 -3.70
N GLU A 84 -14.41 -5.09 -2.42
CA GLU A 84 -14.92 -5.91 -1.31
C GLU A 84 -16.45 -6.10 -1.34
N GLU A 85 -17.18 -5.24 -2.04
CA GLU A 85 -18.65 -5.28 -2.12
C GLU A 85 -19.16 -6.07 -3.33
N ILE A 86 -18.27 -6.45 -4.25
CA ILE A 86 -18.62 -7.19 -5.47
C ILE A 86 -19.07 -8.61 -5.09
N GLN A 87 -20.33 -8.91 -5.39
CA GLN A 87 -20.94 -10.21 -5.09
C GLN A 87 -20.52 -11.31 -6.07
N GLU A 88 -20.35 -10.98 -7.35
CA GLU A 88 -19.99 -11.96 -8.37
C GLU A 88 -18.49 -12.34 -8.24
N PRO A 89 -18.16 -13.61 -7.95
CA PRO A 89 -16.79 -14.00 -7.64
C PRO A 89 -15.78 -13.70 -8.76
N LEU A 90 -16.10 -14.01 -10.01
CA LEU A 90 -15.17 -13.83 -11.13
C LEU A 90 -14.88 -12.34 -11.40
N MET A 91 -15.90 -11.49 -11.33
CA MET A 91 -15.78 -10.04 -11.45
C MET A 91 -14.87 -9.48 -10.37
N ARG A 92 -15.00 -10.02 -9.15
CA ARG A 92 -14.18 -9.61 -8.01
C ARG A 92 -12.72 -9.94 -8.25
N GLU A 93 -12.39 -11.11 -8.76
CA GLU A 93 -11.01 -11.50 -9.12
C GLU A 93 -10.43 -10.59 -10.22
N ILE A 94 -11.23 -10.27 -11.25
CA ILE A 94 -10.82 -9.30 -12.30
C ILE A 94 -10.54 -7.92 -11.69
N ARG A 95 -11.43 -7.45 -10.80
CA ARG A 95 -11.27 -6.15 -10.15
C ARG A 95 -10.15 -6.12 -9.12
N TYR A 96 -9.78 -7.27 -8.54
CA TYR A 96 -8.55 -7.40 -7.77
C TYR A 96 -7.32 -7.13 -8.63
N LEU A 97 -7.23 -7.72 -9.83
CA LEU A 97 -6.11 -7.42 -10.74
C LEU A 97 -6.08 -5.93 -11.13
N ASP A 98 -7.23 -5.36 -11.51
CA ASP A 98 -7.31 -3.92 -11.82
C ASP A 98 -6.84 -3.06 -10.65
N LYS A 99 -7.19 -3.45 -9.41
CA LYS A 99 -6.79 -2.75 -8.20
C LYS A 99 -5.29 -2.81 -7.97
N LEU A 100 -4.68 -3.98 -8.11
CA LEU A 100 -3.24 -4.16 -7.93
C LEU A 100 -2.45 -3.38 -9.00
N VAL A 101 -2.90 -3.40 -10.26
CA VAL A 101 -2.31 -2.61 -11.35
C VAL A 101 -2.51 -1.10 -11.10
N ASP A 102 -3.69 -0.67 -10.63
CA ASP A 102 -3.92 0.73 -10.23
C ASP A 102 -2.94 1.17 -9.13
N GLU A 103 -2.72 0.34 -8.11
CA GLU A 103 -1.74 0.60 -7.06
C GLU A 103 -0.30 0.71 -7.59
N LEU A 104 0.07 -0.15 -8.53
CA LEU A 104 1.36 -0.10 -9.22
C LEU A 104 1.52 1.23 -9.98
N THR A 105 0.49 1.64 -10.72
CA THR A 105 0.48 2.90 -11.49
C THR A 105 0.48 4.16 -10.63
N LYS A 106 0.04 4.04 -9.38
CA LYS A 106 0.11 5.10 -8.35
C LYS A 106 1.46 5.14 -7.63
N GLY A 107 2.42 4.32 -8.02
CA GLY A 107 3.75 4.32 -7.44
C GLY A 107 3.84 3.62 -6.08
N LYS A 108 2.87 2.78 -5.70
CA LYS A 108 2.98 2.01 -4.44
C LYS A 108 4.14 1.01 -4.51
N PRO A 109 4.85 0.76 -3.40
CA PRO A 109 5.91 -0.26 -3.35
C PRO A 109 5.37 -1.68 -3.57
N MET A 110 6.16 -2.57 -4.15
CA MET A 110 5.74 -3.94 -4.47
C MET A 110 5.31 -4.72 -3.22
N HIS A 111 6.07 -4.66 -2.12
CA HIS A 111 5.71 -5.35 -0.87
C HIS A 111 4.34 -4.91 -0.33
N VAL A 112 3.98 -3.64 -0.49
CA VAL A 112 2.65 -3.12 -0.12
C VAL A 112 1.57 -3.67 -1.07
N ILE A 113 1.83 -3.68 -2.38
CA ILE A 113 0.90 -4.20 -3.40
C ILE A 113 0.61 -5.68 -3.15
N LEU A 114 1.65 -6.47 -2.90
CA LEU A 114 1.56 -7.92 -2.67
C LEU A 114 1.14 -8.28 -1.23
N ARG A 115 0.73 -7.28 -0.43
CA ARG A 115 0.34 -7.44 0.98
C ARG A 115 1.40 -8.12 1.86
N ASN A 116 2.64 -8.16 1.38
CA ASN A 116 3.81 -8.69 2.10
C ASN A 116 4.55 -7.56 2.83
N SER A 117 3.79 -6.71 3.53
CA SER A 117 4.38 -5.81 4.50
C SER A 117 4.80 -6.67 5.69
N GLU A 118 6.05 -7.13 5.69
CA GLU A 118 6.67 -7.53 6.96
C GLU A 118 6.36 -6.42 7.97
N LYS A 119 5.89 -6.79 9.16
CA LYS A 119 5.54 -5.84 10.23
C LYS A 119 6.82 -5.16 10.73
N LYS A 120 7.40 -4.30 9.89
CA LYS A 120 8.64 -3.58 10.15
C LYS A 120 8.42 -2.74 11.39
N THR A 121 9.26 -3.01 12.38
CA THR A 121 9.32 -2.22 13.59
C THR A 121 10.45 -1.23 13.41
N TYR A 122 10.12 0.06 13.43
CA TYR A 122 11.10 1.14 13.31
C TYR A 122 11.42 1.63 14.70
N GLN A 123 12.70 1.67 15.07
CA GLN A 123 13.16 2.24 16.32
C GLN A 123 14.18 3.33 16.03
N PHE A 124 13.97 4.52 16.57
CA PHE A 124 14.84 5.67 16.37
C PHE A 124 14.77 6.63 17.56
N GLN A 125 15.77 7.49 17.68
CA GLN A 125 15.73 8.62 18.62
C GLN A 125 15.27 9.88 17.88
N ALA A 126 14.44 10.69 18.54
CA ALA A 126 13.98 11.96 17.99
C ALA A 126 13.87 13.01 19.09
N VAL A 127 13.99 14.28 18.70
CA VAL A 127 13.74 15.42 19.59
C VAL A 127 12.25 15.74 19.58
N ILE A 128 11.69 16.01 20.76
CA ILE A 128 10.31 16.47 20.90
C ILE A 128 10.25 17.94 20.46
N GLU A 129 9.49 18.24 19.41
CA GLU A 129 9.29 19.58 18.89
C GLU A 129 7.91 20.12 19.28
N PRO A 130 7.80 21.39 19.68
CA PRO A 130 6.50 22.00 19.98
C PRO A 130 5.72 22.27 18.69
N VAL A 131 4.40 22.15 18.74
CA VAL A 131 3.52 22.71 17.71
C VAL A 131 3.35 24.19 18.01
N PRO A 132 3.69 25.11 17.09
CA PRO A 132 3.47 26.54 17.29
C PRO A 132 2.02 26.83 17.68
N ASP A 133 1.84 27.69 18.69
CA ASP A 133 0.56 28.30 19.08
C ASP A 133 -0.58 27.34 19.52
N LYS A 134 -0.29 26.05 19.75
CA LYS A 134 -1.32 25.04 20.07
C LYS A 134 -1.03 24.13 21.25
N GLY A 135 0.12 24.30 21.94
CA GLY A 135 0.52 23.49 23.11
C GLY A 135 0.75 21.99 22.85
N GLY A 136 0.59 21.56 21.60
CA GLY A 136 0.91 20.21 21.13
C GLY A 136 2.42 20.01 21.03
N ALA A 137 2.85 18.76 20.92
CA ALA A 137 4.21 18.46 20.50
C ALA A 137 4.21 17.25 19.58
N TYR A 138 5.29 17.08 18.83
CA TYR A 138 5.48 15.98 17.91
C TYR A 138 6.94 15.57 17.89
N VAL A 139 7.21 14.42 17.28
CA VAL A 139 8.54 13.99 16.89
C VAL A 139 8.57 13.81 15.37
N ARG A 140 9.73 14.06 14.75
CA ARG A 140 9.93 13.75 13.33
C ARG A 140 10.09 12.26 13.13
N PHE A 141 9.41 11.72 12.12
CA PHE A 141 9.59 10.35 11.67
C PHE A 141 10.60 10.35 10.50
N PRO A 142 11.75 9.66 10.64
CA PRO A 142 12.87 9.83 9.73
C PRO A 142 12.71 9.12 8.36
N TYR A 143 11.65 8.33 8.18
CA TYR A 143 11.41 7.57 6.95
C TYR A 143 10.26 8.17 6.12
N ASP A 144 10.33 8.01 4.80
CA ASP A 144 9.25 8.42 3.91
C ASP A 144 8.13 7.37 3.92
N ILE A 145 7.01 7.68 4.57
CA ILE A 145 5.89 6.73 4.68
C ILE A 145 5.23 6.37 3.35
N ARG A 146 5.38 7.20 2.30
CA ARG A 146 4.88 6.83 0.96
C ARG A 146 5.76 5.74 0.35
N LYS A 147 7.07 5.79 0.58
CA LYS A 147 8.01 4.76 0.13
C LYS A 147 7.94 3.50 1.00
N GLU A 148 7.75 3.64 2.31
CA GLU A 148 7.70 2.49 3.21
C GLU A 148 6.33 1.78 3.19
N PHE A 149 5.23 2.55 3.23
CA PHE A 149 3.88 2.01 3.45
C PHE A 149 2.92 2.28 2.29
N GLY A 150 3.29 3.07 1.28
CA GLY A 150 2.41 3.41 0.15
C GLY A 150 1.19 4.25 0.55
N LYS A 151 1.23 4.91 1.71
CA LYS A 151 0.12 5.66 2.31
C LYS A 151 0.55 7.10 2.63
N GLY A 152 -0.39 8.04 2.51
CA GLY A 152 -0.17 9.44 2.93
C GLY A 152 -0.36 9.68 4.43
N ARG A 153 -0.98 8.70 5.13
CA ARG A 153 -1.18 8.65 6.57
C ARG A 153 -1.14 7.20 7.01
N VAL A 154 -0.40 6.90 8.07
CA VAL A 154 -0.23 5.53 8.58
C VAL A 154 -0.73 5.47 10.01
N LYS A 155 -1.66 4.57 10.31
CA LYS A 155 -2.04 4.26 11.69
C LYS A 155 -0.97 3.31 12.26
N ALA A 156 -0.53 3.58 13.49
CA ALA A 156 0.55 2.81 14.09
C ALA A 156 0.39 2.64 15.60
N GLU A 157 0.87 1.50 16.08
CA GLU A 157 1.26 1.26 17.46
C GLU A 157 2.65 1.90 17.67
N ILE A 158 2.72 2.81 18.63
CA ILE A 158 3.90 3.64 18.87
C ILE A 158 4.28 3.53 20.34
N THR A 159 5.56 3.53 20.67
CA THR A 159 6.01 3.72 22.05
C THR A 159 6.93 4.91 22.15
N PHE A 160 6.78 5.70 23.21
CA PHE A 160 7.72 6.76 23.60
C PHE A 160 8.40 6.33 24.90
N ASP A 161 9.71 6.06 24.85
CA ASP A 161 10.48 5.43 25.94
C ASP A 161 9.74 4.23 26.56
N GLY A 162 9.22 3.35 25.70
CA GLY A 162 8.46 2.17 26.09
C GLY A 162 7.01 2.41 26.53
N LYS A 163 6.53 3.67 26.65
CA LYS A 163 5.12 3.95 26.94
C LYS A 163 4.25 3.87 25.68
N PRO A 164 3.23 2.99 25.65
CA PRO A 164 2.44 2.73 24.46
C PRO A 164 1.51 3.89 24.11
N TYR A 165 1.30 4.07 22.81
CA TYR A 165 0.47 5.09 22.20
C TYR A 165 -0.06 4.60 20.85
N CYS A 166 -1.37 4.65 20.67
CA CYS A 166 -1.98 4.42 19.36
C CYS A 166 -2.14 5.76 18.64
N GLY A 167 -1.41 5.93 17.54
CA GLY A 167 -1.30 7.20 16.84
C GLY A 167 -1.39 7.09 15.32
N SER A 168 -1.04 8.19 14.66
CA SER A 168 -0.83 8.20 13.22
C SER A 168 0.45 8.94 12.88
N ILE A 169 1.16 8.43 11.87
CA ILE A 169 2.22 9.16 11.16
C ILE A 169 1.54 9.98 10.06
N VAL A 170 1.78 11.29 10.06
CA VAL A 170 1.12 12.24 9.15
C VAL A 170 2.11 13.27 8.62
N ASN A 171 1.77 13.90 7.50
CA ASN A 171 2.38 15.15 7.06
C ASN A 171 1.41 16.30 7.39
N MET A 172 1.89 17.30 8.14
CA MET A 172 1.12 18.49 8.52
C MET A 172 1.70 19.79 7.92
N GLY A 173 2.32 19.70 6.74
CA GLY A 173 3.03 20.81 6.09
C GLY A 173 4.47 20.99 6.54
N VAL A 174 4.98 20.10 7.41
CA VAL A 174 6.36 20.13 7.90
C VAL A 174 7.32 19.67 6.80
N LYS A 175 8.44 20.36 6.65
CA LYS A 175 9.52 20.02 5.71
C LYS A 175 10.82 19.74 6.46
N ASN A 176 11.64 18.88 5.85
CA ASN A 176 13.02 18.69 6.25
C ASN A 176 13.88 19.87 5.76
N PRO A 177 15.11 20.05 6.29
CA PRO A 177 16.01 21.12 5.85
C PRO A 177 16.33 21.10 4.36
N ASP A 178 16.34 19.91 3.74
CA ASP A 178 16.55 19.71 2.30
C ASP A 178 15.30 20.01 1.44
N GLY A 179 14.21 20.48 2.05
CA GLY A 179 12.95 20.79 1.39
C GLY A 179 12.05 19.57 1.13
N SER A 180 12.50 18.36 1.46
CA SER A 180 11.69 17.15 1.36
C SER A 180 10.56 17.14 2.40
N ILE A 181 9.56 16.28 2.15
CA ILE A 181 8.43 16.11 3.06
C ILE A 181 8.92 15.52 4.39
N CYS A 182 8.57 16.17 5.51
CA CYS A 182 8.77 15.61 6.84
C CYS A 182 7.46 15.01 7.34
N TYR A 183 7.52 13.75 7.78
CA TYR A 183 6.41 13.12 8.49
C TYR A 183 6.62 13.25 10.00
N ILE A 184 5.52 13.34 10.75
CA ILE A 184 5.55 13.57 12.19
C ILE A 184 4.61 12.62 12.92
N ILE A 185 4.90 12.40 14.19
CA ILE A 185 4.05 11.67 15.13
C ILE A 185 3.75 12.61 16.29
N GLY A 186 2.47 12.90 16.53
CA GLY A 186 2.07 13.70 17.69
C GLY A 186 2.27 12.96 19.01
N ILE A 187 2.86 13.63 19.99
CA ILE A 187 3.02 13.12 21.36
C ILE A 187 2.12 13.92 22.31
N ARG A 188 1.16 13.22 22.94
CA ARG A 188 0.18 13.84 23.85
C ARG A 188 0.87 14.33 25.13
N LYS A 189 0.33 15.41 25.72
CA LYS A 189 0.81 15.98 26.99
C LYS A 189 0.85 14.94 28.11
N GLU A 190 -0.15 14.06 28.19
CA GLU A 190 -0.18 12.99 29.19
C GLU A 190 0.98 11.99 29.04
N ILE A 191 1.39 11.67 27.81
CA ILE A 191 2.52 10.77 27.57
C ILE A 191 3.81 11.47 27.97
N ARG A 192 3.99 12.74 27.54
CA ARG A 192 5.12 13.59 27.94
C ARG A 192 5.29 13.64 29.46
N ASN A 193 4.20 13.88 30.19
CA ASN A 193 4.20 13.88 31.65
C ASN A 193 4.59 12.51 32.23
N LYS A 194 4.09 11.41 31.66
CA LYS A 194 4.39 10.04 32.11
C LYS A 194 5.84 9.61 31.88
N ILE A 195 6.50 10.15 30.86
CA ILE A 195 7.92 9.88 30.56
C ILE A 195 8.86 10.95 31.13
N GLY A 196 8.31 12.01 31.75
CA GLY A 196 9.09 13.11 32.31
C GLY A 196 9.84 13.93 31.26
N LYS A 197 9.29 14.10 30.04
CA LYS A 197 9.95 14.81 28.94
C LYS A 197 9.11 15.96 28.38
N GLN A 198 9.77 16.99 27.87
CA GLN A 198 9.18 18.21 27.32
C GLN A 198 9.78 18.53 25.93
N PRO A 199 9.21 19.50 25.18
CA PRO A 199 9.84 19.95 23.95
C PRO A 199 11.30 20.37 24.16
N GLY A 200 12.20 19.91 23.29
CA GLY A 200 13.65 20.01 23.43
C GLY A 200 14.32 18.72 23.88
N ASP A 201 13.61 17.83 24.59
CA ASP A 201 14.18 16.57 25.04
C ASP A 201 14.20 15.51 23.93
N GLN A 202 15.16 14.59 24.02
CA GLN A 202 15.26 13.44 23.15
C GLN A 202 14.40 12.29 23.69
N VAL A 203 13.68 11.56 22.83
CA VAL A 203 12.85 10.41 23.18
C VAL A 203 13.14 9.23 22.25
N THR A 204 13.12 8.01 22.80
CA THR A 204 13.21 6.78 22.01
C THR A 204 11.83 6.43 21.50
N VAL A 205 11.68 6.32 20.19
CA VAL A 205 10.40 6.05 19.53
C VAL A 205 10.47 4.71 18.84
N THR A 206 9.48 3.86 19.11
CA THR A 206 9.26 2.62 18.35
C THR A 206 7.93 2.73 17.61
N VAL A 207 7.88 2.30 16.36
CA VAL A 207 6.69 2.39 15.49
C VAL A 207 6.46 1.07 14.79
N LYS A 208 5.21 0.62 14.82
CA LYS A 208 4.71 -0.58 14.11
C LYS A 208 3.39 -0.24 13.43
N GLU A 209 3.29 -0.47 12.12
CA GLU A 209 2.06 -0.25 11.36
C GLU A 209 0.93 -1.20 11.82
N VAL A 210 -0.30 -0.67 11.85
CA VAL A 210 -1.55 -1.38 12.19
C VAL A 210 -2.55 -1.30 11.05
#